data_AF-A0A225UYR4-F1
#
_entry.id   AF-A0A225UYR4-F1
#
_cell.length_a   1.000
_cell.length_b   1.000
_cell.length_c   1.000
_cell.angle_alpha   90.00
_cell.angle_beta   90.00
_cell.angle_gamma   90.00
#
_symmetry.space_group_name_H-M   'P 1'
#
loop_
_entity.id
_entity.type
_entity.pdbx_description
1 polymer ?
#
loop_
_entity_poly.entity_id
_entity_poly.type
_entity_poly.pdbx_seq_one_letter_code
_entity_poly.pdbx_strand_id
1 'polypeptide(L)'
;MHLPHAIGLALIVTSVYSFNVKSRHNLNGWYPCPEYTFSGVGSSTGQDAQCAMYSAPLCYPGICKTPKGVDPKVDIFVKRIPASIGNIHAASNVWLLQGGPGASSVDMEGDMVTLHSQLKGAVNVYTMDHRGTGRSTRFDCITAQVTTTGSPFGDQIGPTEVPACAEDLHFKYGDLASFSVTSAATDLATFISKYTNGKSTIVYGVSYGTIFLELLMHLAPPEVTGYVLNGVAATSGAPANEFFYMSTWDTNFDEVGDVFLGLCDEDSTCKAHFPDGLNHTLQRVIDQFDKNPTSMCAGIVNRTEGLETPTPSLGLRSVLGAALTNPYMRTLIPPVVYRLKRCASDDLNILVQFFAAMVATMQTKTQDDAFESILLYSLIVYSEMWESPLPSMSELETRFTKAKMSMGSGMQELVPQYCAFSRSKEKTCAELNLPAYAFDGIVYKRDQYWNKTATIPPHASVLLMSGKLDPQTPNKNAETLLKVLKGKKKELIAFDYASHDTTMTTQMVAGDMSSEMCGMKILASYVRNNGNLKRLDK
;
A
#
# COMPACT_ATOMS: atom_id res chain seq x y z
N MET A 1 13.32 58.65 56.91
CA MET A 1 13.31 58.02 58.26
C MET A 1 13.96 56.66 58.09
N HIS A 2 15.12 56.47 58.71
CA HIS A 2 16.00 55.31 58.54
C HIS A 2 15.42 54.04 59.20
N LEU A 3 15.83 52.91 58.61
CA LEU A 3 15.72 51.53 59.12
C LEU A 3 16.07 51.38 60.62
N PRO A 4 15.62 50.28 61.25
CA PRO A 4 16.61 49.23 61.53
C PRO A 4 16.14 47.80 61.21
N HIS A 5 17.13 46.99 60.85
CA HIS A 5 17.08 45.55 60.60
C HIS A 5 16.70 44.73 61.85
N ALA A 6 15.88 43.70 61.64
CA ALA A 6 15.81 42.54 62.51
C ALA A 6 16.06 41.28 61.67
N ILE A 7 17.05 40.50 62.09
CA ILE A 7 17.46 39.22 61.50
C ILE A 7 16.42 38.16 61.87
N GLY A 8 15.84 37.50 60.87
CA GLY A 8 14.94 36.35 61.06
C GLY A 8 15.43 35.15 60.26
N LEU A 9 15.78 34.07 60.97
CA LEU A 9 16.06 32.75 60.39
C LEU A 9 14.84 32.23 59.63
N ALA A 10 14.98 31.96 58.33
CA ALA A 10 13.98 31.24 57.55
C ALA A 10 14.31 29.74 57.52
N LEU A 11 13.47 28.95 58.19
CA LEU A 11 13.41 27.50 58.07
C LEU A 11 12.97 27.12 56.65
N ILE A 12 13.83 26.41 55.92
CA ILE A 12 13.48 25.81 54.63
C ILE A 12 12.66 24.55 54.93
N VAL A 13 11.34 24.63 54.74
CA VAL A 13 10.48 23.45 54.68
C VAL A 13 10.48 22.96 53.23
N THR A 14 11.24 21.91 52.96
CA THR A 14 11.17 21.18 51.69
C THR A 14 9.87 20.37 51.66
N SER A 15 8.85 20.89 50.99
CA SER A 15 7.67 20.12 50.63
C SER A 15 8.05 19.09 49.55
N VAL A 16 8.23 17.84 49.95
CA VAL A 16 8.31 16.70 49.04
C VAL A 16 6.92 16.50 48.44
N TYR A 17 6.68 17.03 47.24
CA TYR A 17 5.55 16.59 46.43
C TYR A 17 5.87 15.19 45.91
N SER A 18 5.34 14.17 46.59
CA SER A 18 5.22 12.84 45.99
C SER A 18 4.23 12.92 44.84
N PHE A 19 4.74 13.14 43.61
CA PHE A 19 3.98 12.82 42.42
C PHE A 19 3.82 11.30 42.35
N ASN A 20 2.70 10.82 42.87
CA ASN A 20 2.16 9.51 42.53
C ASN A 20 1.74 9.53 41.06
N VAL A 21 2.68 9.34 40.14
CA VAL A 21 2.38 9.05 38.73
C VAL A 21 1.84 7.62 38.68
N LYS A 22 0.55 7.46 38.97
CA LYS A 22 -0.17 6.24 38.62
C LYS A 22 -0.09 6.07 37.10
N SER A 23 0.50 4.93 36.68
CA SER A 23 0.58 4.37 35.33
C SER A 23 0.03 5.25 34.19
N ARG A 24 0.91 5.86 33.40
CA ARG A 24 0.52 6.41 32.10
C ARG A 24 0.11 5.23 31.21
N HIS A 25 -1.18 5.03 31.01
CA HIS A 25 -1.67 4.06 30.03
C HIS A 25 -1.01 4.36 28.67
N ASN A 26 -0.45 3.35 28.01
CA ASN A 26 0.19 3.52 26.69
C ASN A 26 -0.81 3.86 25.59
N LEU A 27 -2.12 3.93 25.88
CA LEU A 27 -3.16 4.46 25.02
C LEU A 27 -3.65 5.78 25.62
N ASN A 28 -3.68 6.85 24.83
CA ASN A 28 -4.04 8.19 25.30
C ASN A 28 -5.55 8.42 25.50
N GLY A 29 -6.39 7.42 25.25
CA GLY A 29 -7.85 7.48 25.32
C GLY A 29 -8.52 7.51 23.93
N TRP A 30 -9.83 7.25 23.89
CA TRP A 30 -10.62 7.35 22.67
C TRP A 30 -11.32 8.71 22.63
N TYR A 31 -11.10 9.46 21.56
CA TYR A 31 -11.66 10.79 21.33
C TYR A 31 -12.61 10.74 20.14
N PRO A 32 -13.77 11.43 20.18
CA PRO A 32 -14.58 11.63 18.98
C PRO A 32 -13.74 12.26 17.88
N CYS A 33 -13.86 11.74 16.65
CA CYS A 33 -13.20 12.29 15.47
C CYS A 33 -14.10 12.14 14.24
N PRO A 34 -13.82 12.86 13.15
CA PRO A 34 -14.55 12.68 11.89
C PRO A 34 -14.40 11.26 11.33
N GLU A 35 -15.49 10.75 10.73
CA GLU A 35 -15.49 9.50 9.95
C GLU A 35 -14.40 9.54 8.88
N TYR A 36 -14.40 10.62 8.10
CA TYR A 36 -13.42 10.94 7.08
C TYR A 36 -12.47 12.03 7.57
N THR A 37 -11.16 11.78 7.53
CA THR A 37 -10.14 12.76 7.92
C THR A 37 -10.12 13.96 6.99
N PHE A 38 -10.39 13.74 5.70
CA PHE A 38 -10.45 14.79 4.69
C PHE A 38 -11.81 14.83 4.00
N SER A 39 -12.33 16.03 3.72
CA SER A 39 -13.64 16.20 3.09
C SER A 39 -13.70 15.70 1.64
N GLY A 40 -12.55 15.49 1.00
CA GLY A 40 -12.46 14.92 -0.36
C GLY A 40 -12.70 13.41 -0.40
N VAL A 41 -12.52 12.71 0.72
CA VAL A 41 -12.64 11.25 0.82
C VAL A 41 -14.08 10.82 1.09
N GLY A 42 -14.85 11.67 1.77
CA GLY A 42 -16.26 11.43 2.03
C GLY A 42 -16.90 12.50 2.89
N SER A 43 -18.20 12.33 3.14
CA SER A 43 -18.99 13.18 4.04
C SER A 43 -19.53 12.37 5.20
N SER A 44 -19.66 12.97 6.38
CA SER A 44 -20.16 12.26 7.56
C SER A 44 -21.54 11.65 7.29
N THR A 45 -21.67 10.38 7.65
CA THR A 45 -22.91 9.60 7.61
C THR A 45 -23.67 9.63 8.94
N GLY A 46 -23.13 10.35 9.94
CA GLY A 46 -23.66 10.42 11.29
C GLY A 46 -23.20 9.28 12.21
N GLN A 47 -22.13 8.56 11.83
CA GLN A 47 -21.52 7.52 12.65
C GLN A 47 -20.50 8.12 13.64
N ASP A 48 -20.48 7.58 14.86
CA ASP A 48 -19.58 8.06 15.92
C ASP A 48 -18.18 7.44 15.80
N ALA A 49 -17.35 7.97 14.88
CA ALA A 49 -15.95 7.58 14.80
C ALA A 49 -15.14 8.08 16.00
N GLN A 50 -14.16 7.27 16.40
CA GLN A 50 -13.26 7.54 17.52
C GLN A 50 -11.81 7.30 17.14
N CYS A 51 -10.92 8.15 17.62
CA CYS A 51 -9.49 8.11 17.32
C CYS A 51 -8.68 8.04 18.63
N ALA A 52 -7.53 7.40 18.57
CA ALA A 52 -6.61 7.26 19.69
C ALA A 52 -5.15 7.23 19.20
N MET A 53 -4.23 7.50 20.12
CA MET A 53 -2.79 7.32 19.93
C MET A 53 -2.27 6.24 20.88
N TYR A 54 -1.66 5.21 20.31
CA TYR A 54 -0.98 4.14 21.02
C TYR A 54 0.54 4.39 21.02
N SER A 55 1.11 4.60 22.20
CA SER A 55 2.55 4.72 22.42
C SER A 55 3.18 3.33 22.49
N ALA A 56 3.68 2.86 21.33
CA ALA A 56 4.35 1.59 21.17
C ALA A 56 5.86 1.70 21.46
N PRO A 57 6.55 0.59 21.81
CA PRO A 57 8.01 0.56 21.81
C PRO A 57 8.57 0.79 20.40
N LEU A 58 9.65 1.57 20.28
CA LEU A 58 10.39 1.70 19.02
C LEU A 58 10.91 0.33 18.57
N CYS A 59 11.54 -0.41 19.49
CA CYS A 59 12.05 -1.76 19.24
C CYS A 59 11.36 -2.81 20.12
N TYR A 60 10.81 -3.85 19.50
CA TYR A 60 10.30 -5.02 20.20
C TYR A 60 11.40 -6.05 20.48
N PRO A 61 11.31 -6.80 21.60
CA PRO A 61 12.25 -7.88 21.89
C PRO A 61 12.34 -8.90 20.76
N GLY A 62 13.56 -9.24 20.37
CA GLY A 62 13.83 -10.20 19.28
C GLY A 62 13.84 -9.59 17.88
N ILE A 63 13.44 -8.32 17.71
CA ILE A 63 13.51 -7.61 16.43
C ILE A 63 14.73 -6.67 16.41
N CYS A 64 14.78 -5.70 17.32
CA CYS A 64 15.89 -4.74 17.43
C CYS A 64 16.11 -4.28 18.88
N LYS A 65 17.08 -3.38 19.09
CA LYS A 65 17.35 -2.73 20.39
C LYS A 65 17.41 -1.23 20.20
N THR A 66 16.65 -0.49 21.02
CA THR A 66 16.73 0.97 21.06
C THR A 66 18.12 1.41 21.56
N PRO A 67 18.88 2.20 20.77
CA PRO A 67 20.15 2.75 21.21
C PRO A 67 20.00 3.69 22.42
N LYS A 68 21.09 3.90 23.16
CA LYS A 68 21.11 4.93 24.22
C LYS A 68 20.95 6.31 23.58
N GLY A 69 20.06 7.14 24.12
CA GLY A 69 19.83 8.51 23.64
C GLY A 69 18.78 8.64 22.54
N VAL A 70 18.29 7.52 22.00
CA VAL A 70 17.16 7.47 21.06
C VAL A 70 15.84 7.38 21.84
N ASP A 71 14.77 7.99 21.31
CA ASP A 71 13.43 7.86 21.89
C ASP A 71 13.01 6.38 21.89
N PRO A 72 12.70 5.78 23.05
CA PRO A 72 12.31 4.38 23.12
C PRO A 72 10.91 4.09 22.60
N LYS A 73 10.15 5.09 22.15
CA LYS A 73 8.74 4.96 21.78
C LYS A 73 8.45 5.56 20.41
N VAL A 74 7.39 5.04 19.80
CA VAL A 74 6.73 5.60 18.62
C VAL A 74 5.24 5.68 18.88
N ASP A 75 4.62 6.68 18.31
CA ASP A 75 3.18 6.90 18.38
C ASP A 75 2.48 6.25 17.19
N ILE A 76 1.41 5.52 17.44
CA ILE A 76 0.63 4.75 16.47
C ILE A 76 -0.81 5.24 16.50
N PHE A 77 -1.26 5.86 15.41
CA PHE A 77 -2.61 6.34 15.25
C PHE A 77 -3.57 5.18 14.98
N VAL A 78 -4.69 5.16 15.71
CA VAL A 78 -5.75 4.17 15.54
C VAL A 78 -7.10 4.88 15.45
N LYS A 79 -7.91 4.49 14.47
CA LYS A 79 -9.30 4.92 14.32
C LYS A 79 -10.23 3.73 14.48
N ARG A 80 -11.42 3.96 15.04
CA ARG A 80 -12.50 2.98 15.08
C ARG A 80 -13.87 3.60 14.86
N ILE A 81 -14.79 2.81 14.33
CA ILE A 81 -16.24 3.02 14.40
C ILE A 81 -16.79 1.94 15.33
N PRO A 82 -17.24 2.28 16.55
CA PRO A 82 -17.78 1.31 17.49
C PRO A 82 -19.08 0.66 17.01
N ALA A 83 -19.37 -0.54 17.50
CA ALA A 83 -20.69 -1.13 17.36
C ALA A 83 -21.74 -0.23 18.01
N SER A 84 -22.86 0.00 17.30
CA SER A 84 -23.96 0.87 17.74
C SER A 84 -25.23 0.12 18.12
N ILE A 85 -25.27 -1.20 17.85
CA ILE A 85 -26.40 -2.07 18.20
C ILE A 85 -25.95 -3.33 18.96
N GLY A 86 -26.89 -3.93 19.69
CA GLY A 86 -26.63 -5.16 20.46
C GLY A 86 -25.78 -4.91 21.70
N ASN A 87 -25.12 -5.97 22.20
CA ASN A 87 -24.19 -5.83 23.32
C ASN A 87 -22.83 -5.31 22.82
N ILE A 88 -22.64 -4.00 22.89
CA ILE A 88 -21.43 -3.31 22.42
C ILE A 88 -20.13 -3.84 23.06
N HIS A 89 -20.19 -4.36 24.28
CA HIS A 89 -19.02 -4.95 24.96
C HIS A 89 -18.72 -6.39 24.49
N ALA A 90 -19.64 -7.02 23.77
CA ALA A 90 -19.49 -8.35 23.20
C ALA A 90 -19.41 -8.37 21.67
N ALA A 91 -19.48 -7.20 21.02
CA ALA A 91 -19.36 -7.08 19.57
C ALA A 91 -18.01 -7.60 19.06
N SER A 92 -18.02 -8.28 17.91
CA SER A 92 -16.79 -8.68 17.22
C SER A 92 -16.07 -7.46 16.63
N ASN A 93 -14.80 -7.62 16.32
CA ASN A 93 -13.95 -6.58 15.75
C ASN A 93 -13.57 -6.92 14.32
N VAL A 94 -13.46 -5.90 13.47
CA VAL A 94 -12.84 -6.01 12.15
C VAL A 94 -11.75 -4.95 12.05
N TRP A 95 -10.56 -5.33 11.61
CA TRP A 95 -9.48 -4.39 11.29
C TRP A 95 -9.32 -4.31 9.77
N LEU A 96 -9.27 -3.10 9.22
CA LEU A 96 -8.96 -2.86 7.81
C LEU A 96 -7.57 -2.23 7.72
N LEU A 97 -6.64 -2.88 7.03
CA LEU A 97 -5.26 -2.42 6.89
C LEU A 97 -5.01 -2.02 5.44
N GLN A 98 -4.50 -0.80 5.28
CA GLN A 98 -4.18 -0.26 3.96
C GLN A 98 -2.92 -0.91 3.36
N GLY A 99 -2.87 -0.87 2.03
CA GLY A 99 -1.71 -1.21 1.21
C GLY A 99 -0.62 -0.14 1.16
N GLY A 100 -0.04 0.03 -0.03
CA GLY A 100 1.15 0.85 -0.27
C GLY A 100 2.36 -0.04 -0.63
N PRO A 101 3.35 -0.26 0.27
CA PRO A 101 3.50 0.24 1.64
C PRO A 101 3.59 1.76 1.74
N GLY A 102 3.56 2.31 2.96
CA GLY A 102 3.73 3.75 3.16
C GLY A 102 2.46 4.59 3.05
N ALA A 103 1.36 4.03 2.51
CA ALA A 103 0.06 4.68 2.48
C ALA A 103 -0.57 4.78 3.87
N SER A 104 -1.41 5.79 4.07
CA SER A 104 -2.15 6.01 5.32
C SER A 104 -3.48 5.26 5.30
N SER A 105 -3.99 4.91 6.47
CA SER A 105 -5.33 4.34 6.63
C SER A 105 -6.49 5.25 6.24
N VAL A 106 -6.25 6.49 5.79
CA VAL A 106 -7.33 7.36 5.29
C VAL A 106 -8.11 6.69 4.16
N ASP A 107 -7.44 6.00 3.24
CA ASP A 107 -8.09 5.28 2.14
C ASP A 107 -9.05 4.18 2.61
N MET A 108 -8.87 3.66 3.83
CA MET A 108 -9.74 2.65 4.41
C MET A 108 -11.00 3.24 5.05
N GLU A 109 -11.08 4.55 5.27
CA GLU A 109 -12.18 5.17 6.01
C GLU A 109 -13.52 5.00 5.28
N GLY A 110 -13.52 5.01 3.94
CA GLY A 110 -14.69 4.68 3.12
C GLY A 110 -15.15 3.23 3.29
N ASP A 111 -14.21 2.29 3.29
CA ASP A 111 -14.51 0.87 3.55
C ASP A 111 -14.99 0.63 4.98
N MET A 112 -14.46 1.36 5.96
CA MET A 112 -14.91 1.28 7.35
C MET A 112 -16.39 1.63 7.48
N VAL A 113 -16.78 2.78 6.91
CA VAL A 113 -18.16 3.29 6.91
C VAL A 113 -19.09 2.32 6.18
N THR A 114 -18.67 1.85 4.99
CA THR A 114 -19.46 0.94 4.16
C THR A 114 -19.68 -0.41 4.86
N LEU A 115 -18.62 -1.00 5.41
CA LEU A 115 -18.69 -2.28 6.11
C LEU A 115 -19.56 -2.19 7.38
N HIS A 116 -19.38 -1.13 8.19
CA HIS A 116 -20.18 -0.90 9.39
C HIS A 116 -21.67 -0.80 9.06
N SER A 117 -22.01 -0.03 8.01
CA SER A 117 -23.37 0.12 7.50
C SER A 117 -23.97 -1.21 7.00
N GLN A 118 -23.24 -1.99 6.19
CA GLN A 118 -23.70 -3.30 5.71
C GLN A 118 -23.90 -4.33 6.84
N LEU A 119 -23.13 -4.19 7.93
CA LEU A 119 -23.28 -4.98 9.15
C LEU A 119 -24.28 -4.37 10.13
N LYS A 120 -24.97 -3.29 9.74
CA LYS A 120 -26.00 -2.58 10.53
C LYS A 120 -25.48 -2.12 11.90
N GLY A 121 -24.19 -1.79 11.99
CA GLY A 121 -23.53 -1.37 13.22
C GLY A 121 -23.31 -2.46 14.26
N ALA A 122 -23.35 -3.74 13.88
CA ALA A 122 -23.22 -4.86 14.81
C ALA A 122 -21.76 -5.15 15.27
N VAL A 123 -20.77 -4.52 14.64
CA VAL A 123 -19.34 -4.79 14.87
C VAL A 123 -18.58 -3.50 15.12
N ASN A 124 -17.44 -3.61 15.81
CA ASN A 124 -16.46 -2.54 15.84
C ASN A 124 -15.58 -2.65 14.60
N VAL A 125 -15.40 -1.56 13.85
CA VAL A 125 -14.49 -1.51 12.71
C VAL A 125 -13.29 -0.63 13.07
N TYR A 126 -12.08 -1.11 12.87
CA TYR A 126 -10.83 -0.45 13.22
C TYR A 126 -9.95 -0.26 11.98
N THR A 127 -9.10 0.74 12.03
CA THR A 127 -7.93 0.87 11.14
C THR A 127 -6.79 1.55 11.90
N MET A 128 -5.60 1.55 11.32
CA MET A 128 -4.43 2.24 11.86
C MET A 128 -3.52 2.76 10.77
N ASP A 129 -2.88 3.90 11.04
CA ASP A 129 -1.65 4.23 10.35
C ASP A 129 -0.55 3.39 11.02
N HIS A 130 0.03 2.42 10.32
CA HIS A 130 1.10 1.65 10.92
C HIS A 130 2.34 2.52 11.13
N ARG A 131 3.29 2.04 11.96
CA ARG A 131 4.53 2.79 12.24
C ARG A 131 5.16 3.29 10.94
N GLY A 132 5.48 4.58 10.90
CA GLY A 132 6.08 5.23 9.74
C GLY A 132 5.12 5.90 8.76
N THR A 133 3.80 5.72 8.87
CA THR A 133 2.81 6.30 7.94
C THR A 133 1.89 7.32 8.59
N GLY A 134 1.32 8.21 7.76
CA GLY A 134 0.26 9.16 8.11
C GLY A 134 0.43 9.89 9.42
N ARG A 135 -0.53 9.70 10.32
CA ARG A 135 -0.68 10.37 11.61
C ARG A 135 0.13 9.69 12.73
N SER A 136 0.73 8.54 12.46
CA SER A 136 1.68 7.88 13.37
C SER A 136 3.03 8.62 13.38
N THR A 137 3.99 8.17 14.18
CA THR A 137 5.39 8.62 14.03
C THR A 137 5.86 8.27 12.62
N ARG A 138 5.84 9.28 11.75
CA ARG A 138 6.19 9.18 10.34
C ARG A 138 7.69 8.91 10.17
N PHE A 139 8.02 8.05 9.21
CA PHE A 139 9.39 7.64 8.95
C PHE A 139 10.04 8.64 7.98
N ASP A 140 10.67 9.67 8.56
CA ASP A 140 11.10 10.86 7.83
C ASP A 140 12.54 11.24 8.18
N CYS A 141 13.23 11.80 7.19
CA CYS A 141 14.51 12.48 7.34
C CYS A 141 14.32 13.98 7.59
N ILE A 142 13.76 14.31 8.78
CA ILE A 142 13.39 15.69 9.16
C ILE A 142 14.61 16.61 9.15
N THR A 143 15.75 16.19 9.68
CA THR A 143 16.93 17.06 9.75
C THR A 143 17.52 17.28 8.36
N ALA A 144 17.54 16.24 7.53
CA ALA A 144 18.07 16.31 6.17
C ALA A 144 17.08 16.96 5.18
N GLN A 145 15.81 17.15 5.57
CA GLN A 145 14.73 17.72 4.75
C GLN A 145 14.46 16.97 3.42
N VAL A 146 14.89 15.71 3.32
CA VAL A 146 14.82 14.89 2.08
C VAL A 146 13.39 14.51 1.72
N THR A 147 12.50 14.39 2.71
CA THR A 147 11.09 14.03 2.49
C THR A 147 10.18 15.25 2.39
N THR A 148 10.73 16.42 2.04
CA THR A 148 9.96 17.68 1.91
C THR A 148 9.85 18.10 0.47
N THR A 149 8.75 18.77 0.09
CA THR A 149 8.54 19.25 -1.28
C THR A 149 9.57 20.28 -1.76
N GLY A 150 10.41 20.81 -0.86
CA GLY A 150 11.52 21.69 -1.19
C GLY A 150 12.83 20.97 -1.49
N SER A 151 12.87 19.64 -1.41
CA SER A 151 14.03 18.83 -1.78
C SER A 151 14.28 18.91 -3.30
N PRO A 152 15.53 18.69 -3.78
CA PRO A 152 15.82 18.67 -5.22
C PRO A 152 14.99 17.68 -6.04
N PHE A 153 14.45 16.63 -5.42
CA PHE A 153 13.63 15.60 -6.06
C PHE A 153 12.14 15.67 -5.65
N GLY A 154 11.75 16.75 -4.97
CA GLY A 154 10.37 16.98 -4.53
C GLY A 154 9.93 15.97 -3.47
N ASP A 155 8.82 15.27 -3.72
CA ASP A 155 8.32 14.21 -2.83
C ASP A 155 9.01 12.85 -3.03
N GLN A 156 9.84 12.72 -4.07
CA GLN A 156 10.70 11.56 -4.31
C GLN A 156 12.05 11.72 -3.62
N ILE A 157 12.78 10.61 -3.50
CA ILE A 157 14.09 10.57 -2.84
C ILE A 157 15.18 10.24 -3.85
N GLY A 158 16.01 11.22 -4.18
CA GLY A 158 17.11 11.03 -5.11
C GLY A 158 18.28 10.23 -4.50
N PRO A 159 19.05 9.46 -5.30
CA PRO A 159 20.23 8.75 -4.81
C PRO A 159 21.27 9.64 -4.12
N THR A 160 21.36 10.92 -4.52
CA THR A 160 22.29 11.90 -3.94
C THR A 160 21.87 12.41 -2.56
N GLU A 161 20.61 12.23 -2.18
CA GLU A 161 20.05 12.67 -0.88
C GLU A 161 20.17 11.59 0.20
N VAL A 162 20.32 10.33 -0.23
CA VAL A 162 20.40 9.16 0.64
C VAL A 162 21.48 9.26 1.72
N PRO A 163 22.72 9.73 1.44
CA PRO A 163 23.75 9.87 2.48
C PRO A 163 23.31 10.66 3.71
N ALA A 164 22.72 11.85 3.51
CA ALA A 164 22.29 12.73 4.60
C ALA A 164 21.06 12.16 5.32
N CYS A 165 20.15 11.53 4.56
CA CYS A 165 18.99 10.87 5.13
C CYS A 165 19.39 9.66 6.00
N ALA A 166 20.34 8.83 5.55
CA ALA A 166 20.83 7.69 6.31
C ALA A 166 21.51 8.11 7.62
N GLU A 167 22.27 9.21 7.61
CA GLU A 167 22.84 9.81 8.82
C GLU A 167 21.75 10.25 9.81
N ASP A 168 20.74 11.00 9.35
CA ASP A 168 19.63 11.47 10.19
C ASP A 168 18.88 10.28 10.83
N LEU A 169 18.53 9.27 10.04
CA LEU A 169 17.86 8.06 10.53
C LEU A 169 18.71 7.27 11.52
N HIS A 170 20.02 7.19 11.31
CA HIS A 170 20.93 6.50 12.23
C HIS A 170 20.88 7.14 13.63
N PHE A 171 20.93 8.47 13.71
CA PHE A 171 20.84 9.18 14.98
C PHE A 171 19.43 9.19 15.58
N LYS A 172 18.39 9.18 14.73
CA LYS A 172 17.00 9.23 15.17
C LYS A 172 16.47 7.90 15.68
N TYR A 173 16.84 6.79 15.05
CA TYR A 173 16.26 5.47 15.31
C TYR A 173 17.30 4.35 15.53
N GLY A 174 18.49 4.50 14.96
CA GLY A 174 19.50 3.44 14.92
C GLY A 174 19.10 2.31 13.97
N ASP A 175 18.69 1.17 14.52
CA ASP A 175 18.31 0.00 13.73
C ASP A 175 16.92 0.19 13.09
N LEU A 176 16.89 0.23 11.76
CA LEU A 176 15.67 0.45 10.97
C LEU A 176 14.73 -0.75 10.94
N ALA A 177 15.11 -1.90 11.51
CA ALA A 177 14.17 -2.99 11.80
C ALA A 177 13.05 -2.52 12.76
N SER A 178 13.25 -1.40 13.45
CA SER A 178 12.20 -0.67 14.17
C SER A 178 11.04 -0.24 13.26
N PHE A 179 11.20 -0.12 11.95
CA PHE A 179 10.12 0.17 10.99
C PHE A 179 9.83 -1.00 10.04
N SER A 180 10.27 -2.21 10.40
CA SER A 180 9.99 -3.42 9.63
C SER A 180 8.51 -3.82 9.66
N VAL A 181 8.10 -4.66 8.70
CA VAL A 181 6.75 -5.24 8.67
C VAL A 181 6.47 -6.06 9.94
N THR A 182 7.47 -6.78 10.47
CA THR A 182 7.35 -7.52 11.73
C THR A 182 7.09 -6.58 12.92
N SER A 183 7.77 -5.44 12.96
CA SER A 183 7.53 -4.42 13.99
C SER A 183 6.10 -3.86 13.91
N ALA A 184 5.59 -3.58 12.70
CA ALA A 184 4.20 -3.18 12.48
C ALA A 184 3.19 -4.28 12.87
N ALA A 185 3.43 -5.55 12.49
CA ALA A 185 2.66 -6.74 12.92
C ALA A 185 2.59 -6.85 14.44
N THR A 186 3.69 -6.54 15.12
CA THR A 186 3.76 -6.61 16.57
C THR A 186 2.99 -5.47 17.25
N ASP A 187 2.93 -4.28 16.64
CA ASP A 187 2.03 -3.20 17.10
C ASP A 187 0.58 -3.65 17.08
N LEU A 188 0.13 -4.15 15.92
CA LEU A 188 -1.25 -4.57 15.72
C LEU A 188 -1.62 -5.73 16.66
N ALA A 189 -0.77 -6.76 16.77
CA ALA A 189 -1.00 -7.87 17.69
C ALA A 189 -1.07 -7.40 19.15
N THR A 190 -0.16 -6.49 19.55
CA THR A 190 -0.16 -5.90 20.91
C THR A 190 -1.43 -5.09 21.16
N PHE A 191 -1.86 -4.30 20.17
CA PHE A 191 -3.05 -3.47 20.29
C PHE A 191 -4.32 -4.30 20.38
N ILE A 192 -4.47 -5.30 19.49
CA ILE A 192 -5.58 -6.25 19.52
C ILE A 192 -5.70 -6.87 20.92
N SER A 193 -4.60 -7.41 21.45
CA SER A 193 -4.64 -8.12 22.73
C SER A 193 -4.87 -7.21 23.94
N LYS A 194 -4.35 -5.97 23.94
CA LYS A 194 -4.38 -5.10 25.14
C LYS A 194 -5.47 -4.05 25.16
N TYR A 195 -5.93 -3.58 24.00
CA TYR A 195 -6.78 -2.38 23.90
C TYR A 195 -8.09 -2.59 23.15
N THR A 196 -8.33 -3.78 22.59
CA THR A 196 -9.66 -4.16 22.11
C THR A 196 -10.47 -4.83 23.24
N ASN A 197 -11.71 -5.22 22.94
CA ASN A 197 -12.63 -5.84 23.90
C ASN A 197 -12.38 -7.35 24.14
N GLY A 198 -11.30 -7.92 23.59
CA GLY A 198 -10.96 -9.35 23.72
C GLY A 198 -11.96 -10.29 23.05
N LYS A 199 -12.76 -9.80 22.09
CA LYS A 199 -13.69 -10.61 21.30
C LYS A 199 -13.07 -11.00 19.96
N SER A 200 -13.80 -11.84 19.22
CA SER A 200 -13.34 -12.33 17.93
C SER A 200 -12.98 -11.17 17.02
N THR A 201 -11.82 -11.30 16.41
CA THR A 201 -11.26 -10.29 15.52
C THR A 201 -11.06 -10.90 14.14
N ILE A 202 -11.52 -10.19 13.12
CA ILE A 202 -11.18 -10.46 11.73
C ILE A 202 -10.25 -9.35 11.28
N VAL A 203 -9.17 -9.69 10.60
CA VAL A 203 -8.23 -8.70 10.07
C VAL A 203 -8.26 -8.81 8.55
N TYR A 204 -8.53 -7.70 7.89
CA TYR A 204 -8.54 -7.52 6.45
C TYR A 204 -7.31 -6.67 6.06
N GLY A 205 -6.65 -7.05 4.98
CA GLY A 205 -5.57 -6.28 4.38
C GLY A 205 -5.71 -6.27 2.87
N VAL A 206 -5.44 -5.13 2.26
CA VAL A 206 -5.42 -4.95 0.80
C VAL A 206 -4.00 -4.70 0.31
N SER A 207 -3.62 -5.29 -0.82
CA SER A 207 -2.30 -5.04 -1.45
C SER A 207 -1.13 -5.36 -0.52
N TYR A 208 -0.19 -4.44 -0.27
CA TYR A 208 0.84 -4.58 0.78
C TYR A 208 0.27 -4.97 2.16
N GLY A 209 -0.96 -4.57 2.48
CA GLY A 209 -1.67 -5.00 3.68
C GLY A 209 -1.76 -6.53 3.79
N THR A 210 -1.73 -7.28 2.68
CA THR A 210 -1.67 -8.75 2.71
C THR A 210 -0.36 -9.26 3.27
N ILE A 211 0.78 -8.62 2.96
CA ILE A 211 2.09 -8.97 3.54
C ILE A 211 2.08 -8.68 5.05
N PHE A 212 1.50 -7.54 5.46
CA PHE A 212 1.31 -7.22 6.87
C PHE A 212 0.46 -8.28 7.59
N LEU A 213 -0.61 -8.78 6.96
CA LEU A 213 -1.43 -9.89 7.49
C LEU A 213 -0.67 -11.23 7.52
N GLU A 214 0.11 -11.54 6.48
CA GLU A 214 0.96 -12.73 6.43
C GLU A 214 1.92 -12.75 7.64
N LEU A 215 2.53 -11.60 7.99
CA LEU A 215 3.34 -11.46 9.20
C LEU A 215 2.52 -11.59 10.49
N LEU A 216 1.32 -11.01 10.55
CA LEU A 216 0.42 -11.17 11.71
C LEU A 216 0.05 -12.65 11.95
N MET A 217 -0.14 -13.43 10.88
CA MET A 217 -0.41 -14.87 10.98
C MET A 217 0.75 -15.62 11.63
N HIS A 218 2.00 -15.21 11.41
CA HIS A 218 3.16 -15.78 12.09
C HIS A 218 3.16 -15.49 13.61
N LEU A 219 2.63 -14.33 14.02
CA LEU A 219 2.49 -13.96 15.44
C LEU A 219 1.29 -14.66 16.11
N ALA A 220 0.31 -15.11 15.32
CA ALA A 220 -0.85 -15.88 15.73
C ALA A 220 -1.58 -15.35 17.00
N PRO A 221 -1.95 -14.05 17.05
CA PRO A 221 -2.70 -13.52 18.18
C PRO A 221 -4.01 -14.29 18.39
N PRO A 222 -4.30 -14.77 19.61
CA PRO A 222 -5.40 -15.71 19.87
C PRO A 222 -6.80 -15.12 19.66
N GLU A 223 -6.92 -13.79 19.65
CA GLU A 223 -8.17 -13.07 19.38
C GLU A 223 -8.52 -13.06 17.89
N VAL A 224 -7.56 -13.30 16.99
CA VAL A 224 -7.77 -13.25 15.54
C VAL A 224 -8.32 -14.57 15.02
N THR A 225 -9.59 -14.55 14.65
CA THR A 225 -10.39 -15.69 14.19
C THR A 225 -10.55 -15.76 12.67
N GLY A 226 -10.15 -14.72 11.95
CA GLY A 226 -10.22 -14.69 10.49
C GLY A 226 -9.22 -13.71 9.90
N TYR A 227 -8.66 -14.08 8.75
CA TYR A 227 -7.78 -13.23 7.95
C TYR A 227 -8.40 -13.09 6.56
N VAL A 228 -8.50 -11.86 6.05
CA VAL A 228 -8.98 -11.57 4.69
C VAL A 228 -7.88 -10.86 3.92
N LEU A 229 -7.36 -11.50 2.87
CA LEU A 229 -6.28 -10.95 2.05
C LEU A 229 -6.87 -10.63 0.67
N ASN A 230 -6.97 -9.34 0.32
CA ASN A 230 -7.56 -8.87 -0.94
C ASN A 230 -6.49 -8.22 -1.83
N GLY A 231 -6.36 -8.66 -3.09
CA GLY A 231 -5.25 -8.22 -3.94
C GLY A 231 -3.91 -8.68 -3.36
N VAL A 232 -3.64 -9.98 -3.46
CA VAL A 232 -2.61 -10.66 -2.67
C VAL A 232 -1.20 -10.41 -3.21
N ALA A 233 -0.29 -9.98 -2.34
CA ALA A 233 1.15 -9.97 -2.57
C ALA A 233 1.80 -11.15 -1.81
N ALA A 234 1.95 -12.30 -2.48
CA ALA A 234 2.39 -13.54 -1.84
C ALA A 234 3.88 -13.54 -1.48
N THR A 235 4.20 -13.54 -0.18
CA THR A 235 5.59 -13.53 0.30
C THR A 235 5.88 -14.68 1.27
N SER A 236 4.90 -15.18 2.01
CA SER A 236 5.08 -16.24 3.00
C SER A 236 5.21 -17.64 2.39
N GLY A 237 6.45 -18.08 2.16
CA GLY A 237 6.75 -19.44 1.71
C GLY A 237 6.49 -19.66 0.23
N ALA A 238 6.40 -18.58 -0.54
CA ALA A 238 6.32 -18.63 -1.99
C ALA A 238 7.65 -19.11 -2.59
N PRO A 239 7.62 -20.00 -3.59
CA PRO A 239 8.80 -20.30 -4.42
C PRO A 239 9.40 -19.01 -4.99
N ALA A 240 10.71 -18.96 -5.19
CA ALA A 240 11.38 -17.74 -5.66
C ALA A 240 10.81 -17.17 -6.97
N ASN A 241 10.34 -18.02 -7.89
CA ASN A 241 9.72 -17.61 -9.15
C ASN A 241 8.23 -17.20 -9.03
N GLU A 242 7.62 -17.42 -7.87
CA GLU A 242 6.22 -17.06 -7.55
C GLU A 242 6.14 -16.05 -6.37
N PHE A 243 7.29 -15.61 -5.85
CA PHE A 243 7.38 -14.61 -4.80
C PHE A 243 7.04 -13.23 -5.36
N PHE A 244 6.28 -12.44 -4.61
CA PHE A 244 5.94 -11.08 -5.00
C PHE A 244 7.15 -10.14 -4.85
N TYR A 245 7.90 -9.98 -5.93
CA TYR A 245 8.95 -8.98 -6.03
C TYR A 245 8.44 -7.72 -6.71
N MET A 246 8.79 -6.56 -6.18
CA MET A 246 8.45 -5.28 -6.81
C MET A 246 9.18 -5.11 -8.16
N SER A 247 10.38 -5.67 -8.31
CA SER A 247 11.14 -5.66 -9.57
C SER A 247 10.52 -6.51 -10.70
N THR A 248 9.43 -7.26 -10.45
CA THR A 248 8.65 -7.97 -11.47
C THR A 248 7.34 -7.26 -11.84
N TRP A 249 7.12 -6.03 -11.35
CA TRP A 249 5.92 -5.23 -11.62
C TRP A 249 5.56 -5.14 -13.10
N ASP A 250 6.53 -4.83 -13.96
CA ASP A 250 6.31 -4.72 -15.40
C ASP A 250 5.85 -6.05 -16.03
N THR A 251 6.41 -7.17 -15.57
CA THR A 251 5.99 -8.52 -16.00
C THR A 251 4.56 -8.83 -15.55
N ASN A 252 4.19 -8.43 -14.33
CA ASN A 252 2.84 -8.62 -13.80
C ASN A 252 1.81 -7.83 -14.62
N PHE A 253 2.15 -6.60 -15.00
CA PHE A 253 1.34 -5.77 -15.88
C PHE A 253 1.23 -6.35 -17.30
N ASP A 254 2.32 -6.87 -17.87
CA ASP A 254 2.31 -7.53 -19.20
C ASP A 254 1.33 -8.71 -19.22
N GLU A 255 1.44 -9.62 -18.24
CA GLU A 255 0.60 -10.82 -18.15
C GLU A 255 -0.89 -10.48 -18.07
N VAL A 256 -1.27 -9.55 -17.18
CA VAL A 256 -2.67 -9.15 -17.01
C VAL A 256 -3.15 -8.30 -18.18
N GLY A 257 -2.28 -7.47 -18.73
CA GLY A 257 -2.56 -6.67 -19.92
C GLY A 257 -2.88 -7.55 -21.13
N ASP A 258 -2.12 -8.62 -21.34
CA ASP A 258 -2.38 -9.58 -22.43
C ASP A 258 -3.74 -10.30 -22.26
N VAL A 259 -4.10 -10.70 -21.04
CA VAL A 259 -5.42 -11.26 -20.74
C VAL A 259 -6.53 -10.23 -21.04
N PHE A 260 -6.37 -8.99 -20.57
CA PHE A 260 -7.34 -7.92 -20.82
C PHE A 260 -7.54 -7.64 -22.31
N LEU A 261 -6.44 -7.54 -23.09
CA LEU A 261 -6.51 -7.30 -24.54
C LEU A 261 -7.16 -8.47 -25.27
N GLY A 262 -7.01 -9.70 -24.76
CA GLY A 262 -7.63 -10.92 -25.27
C GLY A 262 -9.15 -10.94 -25.16
N LEU A 263 -9.74 -10.25 -24.16
CA LEU A 263 -11.19 -10.15 -24.01
C LEU A 263 -11.88 -9.51 -25.24
N CYS A 264 -11.15 -8.71 -26.01
CA CYS A 264 -11.66 -8.15 -27.26
C CYS A 264 -12.05 -9.21 -28.29
N ASP A 265 -11.41 -10.39 -28.27
CA ASP A 265 -11.76 -11.48 -29.18
C ASP A 265 -13.07 -12.19 -28.79
N GLU A 266 -13.50 -12.05 -27.54
CA GLU A 266 -14.76 -12.58 -27.01
C GLU A 266 -15.93 -11.60 -27.20
N ASP A 267 -15.66 -10.31 -27.35
CA ASP A 267 -16.66 -9.28 -27.63
C ASP A 267 -16.83 -9.04 -29.14
N SER A 268 -18.02 -9.32 -29.67
CA SER A 268 -18.31 -9.20 -31.11
C SER A 268 -18.12 -7.78 -31.67
N THR A 269 -18.37 -6.75 -30.87
CA THR A 269 -18.20 -5.34 -31.29
C THR A 269 -16.72 -5.00 -31.35
N CYS A 270 -15.96 -5.37 -30.32
CA CYS A 270 -14.51 -5.16 -30.29
C CYS A 270 -13.82 -5.94 -31.41
N LYS A 271 -14.14 -7.24 -31.58
CA LYS A 271 -13.55 -8.10 -32.62
C LYS A 271 -13.77 -7.55 -34.02
N ALA A 272 -14.93 -6.95 -34.31
CA ALA A 272 -15.20 -6.33 -35.60
C ALA A 272 -14.24 -5.17 -35.93
N HIS A 273 -13.76 -4.44 -34.93
CA HIS A 273 -12.77 -3.37 -35.09
C HIS A 273 -11.32 -3.87 -35.11
N PHE A 274 -11.07 -5.06 -34.56
CA PHE A 274 -9.75 -5.68 -34.48
C PHE A 274 -9.73 -7.12 -35.03
N PRO A 275 -9.86 -7.32 -36.36
CA PRO A 275 -9.85 -8.67 -36.95
C PRO A 275 -8.61 -9.49 -36.58
N ASP A 276 -7.42 -8.87 -36.60
CA ASP A 276 -6.15 -9.48 -36.21
C ASP A 276 -5.91 -9.50 -34.68
N GLY A 277 -6.89 -9.10 -33.87
CA GLY A 277 -6.77 -8.98 -32.41
C GLY A 277 -6.29 -7.59 -31.96
N LEU A 278 -6.83 -7.15 -30.82
CA LEU A 278 -6.47 -5.88 -30.18
C LEU A 278 -5.01 -5.89 -29.72
N ASN A 279 -4.56 -7.01 -29.16
CA ASN A 279 -3.19 -7.21 -28.69
C ASN A 279 -2.14 -6.95 -29.81
N HIS A 280 -2.29 -7.62 -30.96
CA HIS A 280 -1.42 -7.41 -32.12
C HIS A 280 -1.52 -5.99 -32.69
N THR A 281 -2.70 -5.37 -32.59
CA THR A 281 -2.88 -3.99 -33.06
C THR A 281 -2.14 -2.99 -32.17
N LEU A 282 -2.20 -3.14 -30.85
CA LEU A 282 -1.44 -2.31 -29.92
C LEU A 282 0.07 -2.47 -30.15
N GLN A 283 0.57 -3.69 -30.33
CA GLN A 283 1.98 -3.91 -30.64
C GLN A 283 2.42 -3.16 -31.91
N ARG A 284 1.61 -3.18 -32.98
CA ARG A 284 1.93 -2.44 -34.21
C ARG A 284 1.97 -0.92 -34.01
N VAL A 285 1.08 -0.37 -33.18
CA VAL A 285 1.08 1.06 -32.81
C VAL A 285 2.36 1.41 -32.06
N ILE A 286 2.74 0.59 -31.09
CA ILE A 286 4.00 0.71 -30.34
C ILE A 286 5.19 0.70 -31.29
N ASP A 287 5.30 -0.30 -32.16
CA ASP A 287 6.40 -0.43 -33.11
C ASP A 287 6.48 0.76 -34.08
N GLN A 288 5.31 1.31 -34.45
CA GLN A 288 5.22 2.50 -35.29
C GLN A 288 5.75 3.74 -34.56
N PHE A 289 5.47 3.89 -33.27
CA PHE A 289 5.97 4.99 -32.45
C PHE A 289 7.48 4.89 -32.26
N ASP A 290 8.02 3.68 -32.07
CA ASP A 290 9.46 3.44 -32.00
C ASP A 290 10.16 3.78 -33.33
N LYS A 291 9.58 3.36 -34.47
CA LYS A 291 10.14 3.62 -35.80
C LYS A 291 10.00 5.07 -36.25
N ASN A 292 8.93 5.76 -35.86
CA ASN A 292 8.63 7.13 -36.26
C ASN A 292 8.08 7.95 -35.08
N PRO A 293 8.96 8.35 -34.13
CA PRO A 293 8.56 9.04 -32.90
C PRO A 293 8.01 10.45 -33.14
N THR A 294 8.22 11.01 -34.35
CA THR A 294 7.73 12.34 -34.74
C THR A 294 6.45 12.28 -35.57
N SER A 295 5.87 11.10 -35.78
CA SER A 295 4.56 10.96 -36.43
C SER A 295 3.47 11.74 -35.69
N MET A 296 2.38 12.08 -36.36
CA MET A 296 1.33 12.94 -35.82
C MET A 296 0.77 12.43 -34.47
N CYS A 297 0.41 11.14 -34.38
CA CYS A 297 -0.10 10.54 -33.15
C CYS A 297 0.99 10.25 -32.10
N ALA A 298 2.22 9.88 -32.50
CA ALA A 298 3.33 9.78 -31.56
C ALA A 298 3.65 11.15 -30.93
N GLY A 299 3.57 12.21 -31.73
CA GLY A 299 3.73 13.59 -31.29
C GLY A 299 2.63 14.06 -30.32
N ILE A 300 1.44 13.46 -30.31
CA ILE A 300 0.43 13.75 -29.26
C ILE A 300 0.97 13.29 -27.91
N VAL A 301 1.45 12.05 -27.82
CA VAL A 301 2.01 11.50 -26.58
C VAL A 301 3.20 12.34 -26.12
N ASN A 302 4.16 12.59 -27.01
CA ASN A 302 5.38 13.33 -26.69
C ASN A 302 5.16 14.80 -26.29
N ARG A 303 4.05 15.41 -26.72
CA ARG A 303 3.68 16.80 -26.36
C ARG A 303 2.67 16.87 -25.21
N THR A 304 2.28 15.73 -24.64
CA THR A 304 1.36 15.72 -23.50
C THR A 304 2.10 16.26 -22.29
N GLU A 305 1.70 17.44 -21.81
CA GLU A 305 2.27 18.07 -20.62
C GLU A 305 2.14 17.12 -19.41
N GLY A 306 3.22 16.98 -18.64
CA GLY A 306 3.27 16.09 -17.47
C GLY A 306 3.60 14.62 -17.77
N LEU A 307 3.66 14.21 -19.04
CA LEU A 307 4.12 12.88 -19.44
C LEU A 307 5.59 12.91 -19.84
N GLU A 308 6.48 12.96 -18.84
CA GLU A 308 7.93 13.06 -19.04
C GLU A 308 8.57 11.68 -19.30
N THR A 309 8.26 11.08 -20.46
CA THR A 309 8.86 9.81 -20.87
C THR A 309 9.88 10.00 -22.01
N PRO A 310 10.98 9.21 -22.07
CA PRO A 310 12.02 9.38 -23.09
C PRO A 310 11.53 9.22 -24.54
N THR A 311 10.48 8.42 -24.77
CA THR A 311 9.91 8.18 -26.10
C THR A 311 8.38 8.10 -26.03
N PRO A 312 7.66 8.38 -27.13
CA PRO A 312 6.20 8.27 -27.18
C PRO A 312 5.69 6.84 -26.98
N SER A 313 6.47 5.81 -27.30
CA SER A 313 6.09 4.41 -27.06
C SER A 313 6.12 4.04 -25.58
N LEU A 314 7.05 4.61 -24.80
CA LEU A 314 7.09 4.47 -23.34
C LEU A 314 5.96 5.27 -22.69
N GLY A 315 5.70 6.49 -23.17
CA GLY A 315 4.55 7.30 -22.73
C GLY A 315 3.21 6.59 -22.97
N LEU A 316 3.04 5.94 -24.12
CA LEU A 316 1.85 5.15 -24.41
C LEU A 316 1.68 3.98 -23.43
N ARG A 317 2.76 3.23 -23.14
CA ARG A 317 2.73 2.13 -22.15
C ARG A 317 2.29 2.62 -20.78
N SER A 318 2.89 3.71 -20.32
CA SER A 318 2.62 4.34 -19.03
C SER A 318 1.14 4.71 -18.88
N VAL A 319 0.58 5.41 -19.87
CA VAL A 319 -0.81 5.87 -19.85
C VAL A 319 -1.80 4.70 -19.96
N LEU A 320 -1.53 3.71 -20.82
CA LEU A 320 -2.39 2.53 -20.91
C LEU A 320 -2.28 1.64 -19.67
N GLY A 321 -1.11 1.56 -19.03
CA GLY A 321 -0.91 0.90 -17.74
C GLY A 321 -1.73 1.55 -16.63
N ALA A 322 -1.70 2.89 -16.54
CA ALA A 322 -2.55 3.63 -15.61
C ALA A 322 -4.05 3.46 -15.91
N ALA A 323 -4.44 3.40 -17.19
CA ALA A 323 -5.82 3.09 -17.56
C ALA A 323 -6.22 1.67 -17.13
N LEU A 324 -5.31 0.70 -17.27
CA LEU A 324 -5.53 -0.71 -16.91
C LEU A 324 -5.75 -0.91 -15.42
N THR A 325 -5.30 -0.03 -14.52
CA THR A 325 -5.57 -0.17 -13.08
C THR A 325 -6.95 0.35 -12.69
N ASN A 326 -7.51 1.28 -13.45
CA ASN A 326 -8.81 1.89 -13.14
C ASN A 326 -9.98 1.09 -13.80
N PRO A 327 -11.05 0.74 -13.05
CA PRO A 327 -12.15 -0.07 -13.59
C PRO A 327 -12.91 0.60 -14.75
N TYR A 328 -12.94 1.94 -14.80
CA TYR A 328 -13.63 2.70 -15.85
C TYR A 328 -12.70 3.04 -17.01
N MET A 329 -11.50 3.56 -16.72
CA MET A 329 -10.58 4.01 -17.78
C MET A 329 -10.07 2.86 -18.64
N ARG A 330 -9.94 1.63 -18.10
CA ARG A 330 -9.53 0.46 -18.91
C ARG A 330 -10.47 0.21 -20.09
N THR A 331 -11.75 0.55 -19.96
CA THR A 331 -12.74 0.36 -21.05
C THR A 331 -12.46 1.26 -22.25
N LEU A 332 -11.66 2.32 -22.08
CA LEU A 332 -11.23 3.22 -23.14
C LEU A 332 -10.01 2.72 -23.90
N ILE A 333 -9.32 1.67 -23.43
CA ILE A 333 -8.12 1.14 -24.08
C ILE A 333 -8.43 0.68 -25.52
N PRO A 334 -9.44 -0.17 -25.80
CA PRO A 334 -9.76 -0.55 -27.18
C PRO A 334 -10.05 0.64 -28.12
N PRO A 335 -10.97 1.57 -27.82
CA PRO A 335 -11.24 2.68 -28.73
C PRO A 335 -10.04 3.60 -28.91
N VAL A 336 -9.20 3.83 -27.88
CA VAL A 336 -7.96 4.62 -28.03
C VAL A 336 -6.99 3.93 -28.97
N VAL A 337 -6.77 2.62 -28.82
CA VAL A 337 -5.89 1.85 -29.72
C VAL A 337 -6.41 1.85 -31.17
N TYR A 338 -7.72 1.74 -31.36
CA TYR A 338 -8.33 1.84 -32.69
C TYR A 338 -8.02 3.19 -33.36
N ARG A 339 -8.15 4.28 -32.60
CA ARG A 339 -7.88 5.64 -33.06
C ARG A 339 -6.40 5.89 -33.31
N LEU A 340 -5.51 5.35 -32.47
CA LEU A 340 -4.07 5.43 -32.68
C LEU A 340 -3.62 4.69 -33.94
N LYS A 341 -4.19 3.49 -34.20
CA LYS A 341 -3.95 2.74 -35.44
C LYS A 341 -4.40 3.53 -36.68
N ARG A 342 -5.57 4.18 -36.61
CA ARG A 342 -6.14 4.93 -37.74
C ARG A 342 -5.44 6.27 -37.96
N CYS A 343 -5.14 6.98 -36.88
CA CYS A 343 -4.52 8.30 -36.83
C CYS A 343 -5.11 9.32 -37.83
N ALA A 344 -6.44 9.34 -38.00
CA ALA A 344 -7.12 10.29 -38.88
C ALA A 344 -7.28 11.66 -38.22
N SER A 345 -7.60 12.70 -39.01
CA SER A 345 -7.85 14.07 -38.49
C SER A 345 -8.87 14.10 -37.36
N ASP A 346 -9.93 13.29 -37.48
CA ASP A 346 -11.05 13.24 -36.52
C ASP A 346 -10.69 12.47 -35.23
N ASP A 347 -9.53 11.81 -35.18
CA ASP A 347 -9.02 11.12 -34.00
C ASP A 347 -8.23 12.06 -33.09
N LEU A 348 -7.57 13.07 -33.66
CA LEU A 348 -6.53 13.83 -32.98
C LEU A 348 -7.04 14.54 -31.74
N ASN A 349 -8.18 15.23 -31.83
CA ASN A 349 -8.75 15.95 -30.69
C ASN A 349 -9.13 15.00 -29.55
N ILE A 350 -9.66 13.82 -29.88
CA ILE A 350 -10.06 12.83 -28.87
C ILE A 350 -8.83 12.22 -28.19
N LEU A 351 -7.78 11.91 -28.97
CA LEU A 351 -6.53 11.40 -28.44
C LEU A 351 -5.85 12.43 -27.52
N VAL A 352 -5.76 13.69 -27.95
CA VAL A 352 -5.21 14.79 -27.11
C VAL A 352 -5.96 14.88 -25.78
N GLN A 353 -7.30 14.86 -25.79
CA GLN A 353 -8.09 14.92 -24.57
C GLN A 353 -7.92 13.68 -23.69
N PHE A 354 -7.82 12.48 -24.28
CA PHE A 354 -7.59 11.25 -23.52
C PHE A 354 -6.24 11.31 -22.79
N PHE A 355 -5.15 11.62 -23.49
CA PHE A 355 -3.82 11.69 -22.87
C PHE A 355 -3.76 12.78 -21.79
N ALA A 356 -4.31 13.97 -22.06
CA ALA A 356 -4.37 15.05 -21.08
C ALA A 356 -5.18 14.65 -19.83
N ALA A 357 -6.35 14.01 -20.00
CA ALA A 357 -7.19 13.58 -18.89
C ALA A 357 -6.53 12.45 -18.07
N MET A 358 -5.85 11.52 -18.73
CA MET A 358 -5.11 10.46 -18.05
C MET A 358 -3.94 11.03 -17.25
N VAL A 359 -3.14 11.92 -17.82
CA VAL A 359 -2.04 12.57 -17.08
C VAL A 359 -2.56 13.42 -15.93
N ALA A 360 -3.63 14.20 -16.14
CA ALA A 360 -4.27 14.93 -15.06
C ALA A 360 -4.71 14.00 -13.92
N THR A 361 -5.29 12.84 -14.24
CA THR A 361 -5.67 11.83 -13.23
C THR A 361 -4.45 11.27 -12.50
N MET A 362 -3.38 10.93 -13.23
CA MET A 362 -2.13 10.40 -12.66
C MET A 362 -1.39 11.39 -11.77
N GLN A 363 -1.53 12.70 -12.03
CA GLN A 363 -0.87 13.77 -11.28
C GLN A 363 -1.79 14.44 -10.25
N THR A 364 -3.05 14.01 -10.14
CA THR A 364 -4.00 14.60 -9.19
C THR A 364 -3.47 14.38 -7.79
N LYS A 365 -3.14 15.47 -7.10
CA LYS A 365 -2.76 15.43 -5.69
C LYS A 365 -3.98 15.49 -4.79
N THR A 366 -4.07 14.56 -3.86
CA THR A 366 -5.12 14.58 -2.84
C THR A 366 -4.58 15.12 -1.52
N GLN A 367 -5.47 15.33 -0.55
CA GLN A 367 -5.02 15.71 0.80
C GLN A 367 -4.31 14.54 1.51
N ASP A 368 -4.64 13.31 1.09
CA ASP A 368 -4.15 12.05 1.65
C ASP A 368 -2.69 11.82 1.29
N ASP A 369 -2.23 12.35 0.15
CA ASP A 369 -0.82 12.34 -0.28
C ASP A 369 0.11 12.93 0.80
N ALA A 370 -0.39 13.92 1.57
CA ALA A 370 0.38 14.52 2.65
C ALA A 370 0.72 13.52 3.76
N PHE A 371 -0.02 12.40 3.84
CA PHE A 371 0.13 11.33 4.82
C PHE A 371 0.84 10.08 4.26
N GLU A 372 1.17 10.05 2.97
CA GLU A 372 1.98 8.99 2.38
C GLU A 372 3.45 9.08 2.79
N SER A 373 4.09 7.94 3.00
CA SER A 373 5.49 7.85 3.40
C SER A 373 6.32 7.13 2.34
N ILE A 374 6.81 7.89 1.35
CA ILE A 374 7.67 7.37 0.28
C ILE A 374 8.98 6.80 0.83
N LEU A 375 9.56 7.40 1.87
CA LEU A 375 10.75 6.87 2.52
C LEU A 375 10.49 5.50 3.16
N LEU A 376 9.33 5.31 3.80
CA LEU A 376 8.95 4.01 4.35
C LEU A 376 8.66 3.00 3.25
N TYR A 377 8.00 3.43 2.17
CA TYR A 377 7.77 2.61 0.99
C TYR A 377 9.10 2.03 0.50
N SER A 378 10.10 2.88 0.24
CA SER A 378 11.42 2.42 -0.23
C SER A 378 12.13 1.54 0.80
N LEU A 379 12.08 1.87 2.10
CA LEU A 379 12.66 1.03 3.16
C LEU A 379 12.10 -0.40 3.12
N ILE A 380 10.77 -0.54 3.06
CA ILE A 380 10.10 -1.84 3.09
C ILE A 380 10.31 -2.58 1.78
N VAL A 381 10.07 -1.95 0.64
CA VAL A 381 10.21 -2.59 -0.68
C VAL A 381 11.62 -3.12 -0.87
N TYR A 382 12.65 -2.34 -0.54
CA TYR A 382 14.05 -2.76 -0.71
C TYR A 382 14.51 -3.82 0.29
N SER A 383 13.90 -3.88 1.48
CA SER A 383 14.24 -4.91 2.48
C SER A 383 13.51 -6.23 2.22
N GLU A 384 12.23 -6.18 1.85
CA GLU A 384 11.32 -7.32 1.83
C GLU A 384 11.04 -7.86 0.44
N MET A 385 10.91 -6.96 -0.55
CA MET A 385 10.25 -7.23 -1.84
C MET A 385 11.15 -6.98 -3.05
N TRP A 386 12.45 -6.76 -2.85
CA TRP A 386 13.41 -6.61 -3.95
C TRP A 386 14.13 -7.92 -4.26
N GLU A 387 14.28 -8.25 -5.55
CA GLU A 387 15.03 -9.43 -5.99
C GLU A 387 16.49 -9.33 -5.52
N SER A 388 16.98 -10.41 -4.93
CA SER A 388 18.38 -10.58 -4.54
C SER A 388 18.84 -11.99 -4.97
N PRO A 389 19.81 -12.12 -5.89
CA PRO A 389 20.60 -11.05 -6.50
C PRO A 389 19.77 -10.09 -7.38
N LEU A 390 20.22 -8.84 -7.45
CA LEU A 390 19.64 -7.74 -8.23
C LEU A 390 19.71 -8.07 -9.73
N PRO A 391 18.59 -8.06 -10.46
CA PRO A 391 18.58 -8.13 -11.92
C PRO A 391 19.34 -6.97 -12.56
N SER A 392 19.93 -7.20 -13.73
CA SER A 392 20.65 -6.13 -14.44
C SER A 392 19.69 -5.04 -14.94
N MET A 393 20.18 -3.80 -15.10
CA MET A 393 19.40 -2.70 -15.69
C MET A 393 18.77 -3.08 -17.03
N SER A 394 19.53 -3.74 -17.91
CA SER A 394 19.07 -4.18 -19.23
C SER A 394 17.98 -5.26 -19.14
N GLU A 395 18.03 -6.12 -18.13
CA GLU A 395 16.98 -7.11 -17.90
C GLU A 395 15.67 -6.42 -17.47
N LEU A 396 15.74 -5.47 -16.53
CA LEU A 396 14.57 -4.72 -16.07
C LEU A 396 13.97 -3.86 -17.19
N GLU A 397 14.81 -3.20 -17.99
CA GLU A 397 14.38 -2.47 -19.19
C GLU A 397 13.73 -3.39 -20.21
N THR A 398 14.23 -4.62 -20.37
CA THR A 398 13.60 -5.62 -21.24
C THR A 398 12.23 -6.05 -20.72
N ARG A 399 12.07 -6.23 -19.40
CA ARG A 399 10.76 -6.54 -18.79
C ARG A 399 9.74 -5.42 -19.09
N PHE A 400 10.14 -4.17 -18.92
CA PHE A 400 9.28 -3.01 -19.23
C PHE A 400 8.95 -2.86 -20.72
N THR A 401 9.95 -2.93 -21.60
CA THR A 401 9.74 -2.72 -23.04
C THR A 401 8.98 -3.86 -23.71
N LYS A 402 9.06 -5.08 -23.16
CA LYS A 402 8.23 -6.22 -23.55
C LYS A 402 6.75 -6.01 -23.19
N ALA A 403 6.48 -5.37 -22.05
CA ALA A 403 5.11 -5.06 -21.64
C ALA A 403 4.46 -4.06 -22.62
N LYS A 404 3.21 -4.30 -23.00
CA LYS A 404 2.43 -3.36 -23.84
C LYS A 404 1.78 -2.25 -23.02
N MET A 405 1.60 -2.50 -21.73
CA MET A 405 1.01 -1.60 -20.76
C MET A 405 1.73 -1.86 -19.43
N SER A 406 2.26 -0.82 -18.81
CA SER A 406 2.84 -0.87 -17.45
C SER A 406 2.80 0.54 -16.88
N MET A 407 2.83 0.71 -15.57
CA MET A 407 2.82 2.04 -14.94
C MET A 407 4.23 2.63 -14.82
N GLY A 408 4.35 3.94 -15.05
CA GLY A 408 5.60 4.67 -14.92
C GLY A 408 6.55 4.45 -16.09
N SER A 409 7.85 4.51 -15.81
CA SER A 409 8.91 4.42 -16.82
C SER A 409 9.70 3.10 -16.75
N GLY A 410 9.20 2.10 -16.02
CA GLY A 410 9.84 0.80 -15.82
C GLY A 410 10.66 0.71 -14.53
N MET A 411 10.80 -0.51 -14.00
CA MET A 411 11.45 -0.74 -12.69
C MET A 411 12.96 -0.49 -12.66
N GLN A 412 13.61 -0.36 -13.82
CA GLN A 412 15.04 -0.02 -13.87
C GLN A 412 15.34 1.38 -13.28
N GLU A 413 14.39 2.32 -13.34
CA GLU A 413 14.55 3.67 -12.79
C GLU A 413 14.76 3.68 -11.26
N LEU A 414 14.27 2.64 -10.56
CA LEU A 414 14.41 2.52 -9.12
C LEU A 414 15.76 1.93 -8.69
N VAL A 415 16.56 1.38 -9.60
CA VAL A 415 17.82 0.70 -9.27
C VAL A 415 18.85 1.66 -8.65
N PRO A 416 19.09 2.89 -9.16
CA PRO A 416 19.98 3.83 -8.49
C PRO A 416 19.56 4.14 -7.06
N GLN A 417 18.25 4.29 -6.81
CA GLN A 417 17.72 4.51 -5.47
C GLN A 417 17.95 3.26 -4.59
N TYR A 418 17.61 2.07 -5.07
CA TYR A 418 17.88 0.81 -4.37
C TYR A 418 19.35 0.65 -4.00
N CYS A 419 20.26 0.90 -4.95
CA CYS A 419 21.70 0.76 -4.73
C CYS A 419 22.22 1.77 -3.70
N ALA A 420 21.71 3.01 -3.72
CA ALA A 420 22.03 4.02 -2.71
C ALA A 420 21.51 3.61 -1.32
N PHE A 421 20.26 3.15 -1.22
CA PHE A 421 19.64 2.73 0.03
C PHE A 421 20.32 1.50 0.64
N SER A 422 20.50 0.45 -0.17
CA SER A 422 21.01 -0.85 0.29
C SER A 422 22.52 -0.87 0.50
N ARG A 423 23.25 0.06 -0.14
CA ARG A 423 24.72 0.02 -0.25
C ARG A 423 25.23 -1.31 -0.82
N SER A 424 24.43 -1.95 -1.69
CA SER A 424 24.79 -3.24 -2.27
C SER A 424 26.09 -3.16 -3.06
N LYS A 425 26.93 -4.19 -2.94
CA LYS A 425 28.19 -4.36 -3.68
C LYS A 425 28.02 -5.19 -4.95
N GLU A 426 26.79 -5.51 -5.31
CA GLU A 426 26.48 -6.23 -6.54
C GLU A 426 26.94 -5.45 -7.76
N LYS A 427 27.28 -6.17 -8.83
CA LYS A 427 27.89 -5.60 -10.04
C LYS A 427 27.10 -4.39 -10.57
N THR A 428 25.78 -4.52 -10.68
CA THR A 428 24.90 -3.46 -11.18
C THR A 428 24.97 -2.19 -10.31
N CYS A 429 25.10 -2.32 -8.99
CA CYS A 429 25.26 -1.16 -8.11
C CYS A 429 26.66 -0.55 -8.17
N ALA A 430 27.70 -1.39 -8.30
CA ALA A 430 29.09 -0.93 -8.41
C ALA A 430 29.35 -0.08 -9.66
N GLU A 431 28.57 -0.27 -10.72
CA GLU A 431 28.68 0.47 -11.99
C GLU A 431 28.08 1.90 -11.92
N LEU A 432 27.26 2.22 -10.91
CA LEU A 432 26.51 3.48 -10.84
C LEU A 432 27.26 4.66 -10.19
N ASN A 433 28.49 4.46 -9.69
CA ASN A 433 29.32 5.51 -9.07
C ASN A 433 28.57 6.39 -8.03
N LEU A 434 27.72 5.77 -7.22
CA LEU A 434 26.88 6.47 -6.23
C LEU A 434 27.70 7.01 -5.05
N PRO A 435 27.25 8.10 -4.39
CA PRO A 435 27.95 8.65 -3.23
C PRO A 435 28.09 7.62 -2.10
N ALA A 436 29.32 7.46 -1.61
CA ALA A 436 29.58 6.65 -0.43
C ALA A 436 29.25 7.45 0.85
N TYR A 437 28.80 6.74 1.89
CA TYR A 437 28.53 7.33 3.20
C TYR A 437 28.87 6.35 4.33
N ALA A 438 29.09 6.88 5.53
CA ALA A 438 29.66 6.15 6.66
C ALA A 438 28.63 5.26 7.40
N PHE A 439 27.36 5.64 7.37
CA PHE A 439 26.27 5.01 8.14
C PHE A 439 25.68 3.78 7.44
N ASP A 440 24.92 2.98 8.18
CA ASP A 440 24.24 1.80 7.64
C ASP A 440 23.25 2.18 6.51
N GLY A 441 22.96 1.22 5.64
CA GLY A 441 21.97 1.38 4.58
C GLY A 441 20.58 1.74 5.12
N ILE A 442 19.76 2.41 4.30
CA ILE A 442 18.33 2.60 4.57
C ILE A 442 17.58 1.31 4.18
N VAL A 443 17.96 0.21 4.81
CA VAL A 443 17.39 -1.14 4.68
C VAL A 443 17.49 -1.84 6.03
N TYR A 444 16.64 -2.84 6.27
CA TYR A 444 16.77 -3.71 7.44
C TYR A 444 16.96 -5.17 7.02
N LYS A 445 17.50 -5.97 7.93
CA LYS A 445 17.74 -7.39 7.67
C LYS A 445 16.43 -8.15 7.73
N ARG A 446 16.20 -8.99 6.72
CA ARG A 446 15.14 -10.01 6.70
C ARG A 446 15.25 -10.89 7.94
N ASP A 447 14.15 -11.02 8.67
CA ASP A 447 14.12 -11.76 9.93
C ASP A 447 13.72 -13.24 9.74
N GLN A 448 13.43 -13.92 10.84
CA GLN A 448 13.07 -15.34 10.83
C GLN A 448 11.73 -15.65 10.14
N TYR A 449 10.87 -14.66 9.87
CA TYR A 449 9.57 -14.81 9.22
C TYR A 449 9.64 -14.60 7.71
N TRP A 450 10.68 -13.92 7.21
CA TRP A 450 10.84 -13.66 5.78
C TRP A 450 10.83 -14.96 4.95
N ASN A 451 9.95 -14.99 3.95
CA ASN A 451 9.69 -16.15 3.10
C ASN A 451 9.48 -17.47 3.88
N LYS A 452 8.89 -17.39 5.07
CA LYS A 452 8.42 -18.58 5.79
C LYS A 452 6.95 -18.80 5.53
N THR A 453 6.60 -20.07 5.38
CA THR A 453 5.20 -20.47 5.24
C THR A 453 4.43 -20.14 6.51
N ALA A 454 3.40 -19.30 6.40
CA ALA A 454 2.48 -19.02 7.48
C ALA A 454 1.56 -20.22 7.76
N THR A 455 1.22 -20.44 9.03
CA THR A 455 0.30 -21.49 9.49
C THR A 455 -0.98 -20.86 9.96
N ILE A 456 -2.11 -21.32 9.43
CA ILE A 456 -3.44 -20.86 9.85
C ILE A 456 -3.68 -21.38 11.27
N PRO A 457 -3.89 -20.49 12.27
CA PRO A 457 -4.20 -20.93 13.63
C PRO A 457 -5.43 -21.86 13.65
N PRO A 458 -5.48 -22.90 14.50
CA PRO A 458 -6.58 -23.89 14.46
C PRO A 458 -7.98 -23.31 14.65
N HIS A 459 -8.09 -22.19 15.38
CA HIS A 459 -9.33 -21.47 15.66
C HIS A 459 -9.66 -20.42 14.59
N ALA A 460 -8.75 -20.13 13.67
CA ALA A 460 -8.91 -19.13 12.64
C ALA A 460 -9.22 -19.74 11.26
N SER A 461 -9.56 -18.88 10.31
CA SER A 461 -9.67 -19.23 8.89
C SER A 461 -9.12 -18.10 8.02
N VAL A 462 -8.94 -18.37 6.73
CA VAL A 462 -8.39 -17.42 5.76
C VAL A 462 -9.34 -17.31 4.56
N LEU A 463 -9.68 -16.08 4.18
CA LEU A 463 -10.36 -15.77 2.94
C LEU A 463 -9.38 -14.98 2.05
N LEU A 464 -9.08 -15.48 0.87
CA LEU A 464 -8.34 -14.75 -0.15
C LEU A 464 -9.34 -14.21 -1.17
N MET A 465 -9.18 -12.95 -1.56
CA MET A 465 -9.99 -12.27 -2.55
C MET A 465 -9.08 -11.68 -3.62
N SER A 466 -9.46 -11.80 -4.88
CA SER A 466 -8.57 -11.46 -5.99
C SER A 466 -9.32 -11.08 -7.24
N GLY A 467 -8.85 -10.06 -7.96
CA GLY A 467 -9.31 -9.74 -9.30
C GLY A 467 -8.44 -10.45 -10.34
N LYS A 468 -9.05 -11.14 -11.31
CA LYS A 468 -8.28 -11.74 -12.43
C LYS A 468 -7.73 -10.71 -13.39
N LEU A 469 -8.20 -9.46 -13.34
CA LEU A 469 -7.70 -8.32 -14.11
C LEU A 469 -7.03 -7.26 -13.21
N ASP A 470 -6.41 -7.71 -12.11
CA ASP A 470 -5.56 -6.90 -11.24
C ASP A 470 -4.10 -6.97 -11.70
N PRO A 471 -3.56 -5.92 -12.35
CA PRO A 471 -2.16 -5.93 -12.78
C PRO A 471 -1.15 -5.67 -11.65
N GLN A 472 -1.60 -5.13 -10.50
CA GLN A 472 -0.73 -4.75 -9.39
C GLN A 472 -0.42 -5.96 -8.50
N THR A 473 -1.45 -6.76 -8.20
CA THR A 473 -1.34 -8.02 -7.47
C THR A 473 -2.06 -9.15 -8.22
N PRO A 474 -1.46 -9.69 -9.30
CA PRO A 474 -2.14 -10.65 -10.16
C PRO A 474 -2.63 -11.88 -9.42
N ASN A 475 -3.75 -12.45 -9.89
CA ASN A 475 -4.43 -13.56 -9.24
C ASN A 475 -3.55 -14.79 -8.95
N LYS A 476 -2.49 -15.01 -9.74
CA LYS A 476 -1.48 -16.05 -9.48
C LYS A 476 -0.89 -15.97 -8.06
N ASN A 477 -0.75 -14.77 -7.50
CA ASN A 477 -0.24 -14.59 -6.15
C ASN A 477 -1.22 -15.15 -5.10
N ALA A 478 -2.52 -14.90 -5.28
CA ALA A 478 -3.54 -15.44 -4.39
C ALA A 478 -3.57 -16.98 -4.47
N GLU A 479 -3.40 -17.55 -5.66
CA GLU A 479 -3.29 -19.00 -5.86
C GLU A 479 -2.03 -19.58 -5.20
N THR A 480 -0.88 -18.92 -5.36
CA THR A 480 0.39 -19.30 -4.71
C THR A 480 0.23 -19.26 -3.19
N LEU A 481 -0.26 -18.16 -2.62
CA LEU A 481 -0.44 -18.04 -1.17
C LEU A 481 -1.43 -19.10 -0.66
N LEU A 482 -2.57 -19.28 -1.33
CA LEU A 482 -3.54 -20.33 -1.02
C LEU A 482 -2.87 -21.70 -0.99
N LYS A 483 -2.01 -22.02 -1.96
CA LYS A 483 -1.32 -23.31 -2.05
C LYS A 483 -0.33 -23.52 -0.89
N VAL A 484 0.51 -22.52 -0.59
CA VAL A 484 1.60 -22.66 0.38
C VAL A 484 1.14 -22.58 1.83
N LEU A 485 0.07 -21.85 2.15
CA LEU A 485 -0.44 -21.71 3.53
C LEU A 485 -0.69 -23.07 4.20
N LYS A 486 -0.19 -23.25 5.43
CA LYS A 486 -0.44 -24.47 6.20
C LYS A 486 -1.77 -24.40 6.92
N GLY A 487 -2.73 -25.22 6.49
CA GLY A 487 -4.06 -25.31 7.11
C GLY A 487 -5.15 -25.57 6.06
N LYS A 488 -6.29 -26.11 6.51
CA LYS A 488 -7.42 -26.46 5.63
C LYS A 488 -8.55 -25.42 5.61
N LYS A 489 -8.60 -24.52 6.58
CA LYS A 489 -9.65 -23.49 6.69
C LYS A 489 -9.28 -22.26 5.87
N LYS A 490 -9.23 -22.43 4.54
CA LYS A 490 -8.89 -21.38 3.59
C LYS A 490 -9.75 -21.50 2.33
N GLU A 491 -10.14 -20.37 1.77
CA GLU A 491 -10.92 -20.27 0.53
C GLU A 491 -10.46 -19.07 -0.29
N LEU A 492 -10.47 -19.20 -1.62
CA LEU A 492 -10.16 -18.12 -2.56
C LEU A 492 -11.43 -17.79 -3.35
N ILE A 493 -11.81 -16.52 -3.37
CA ILE A 493 -12.82 -15.96 -4.26
C ILE A 493 -12.12 -15.08 -5.30
N ALA A 494 -12.15 -15.51 -6.56
CA ALA A 494 -11.57 -14.78 -7.67
C ALA A 494 -12.67 -14.18 -8.55
N PHE A 495 -12.58 -12.88 -8.82
CA PHE A 495 -13.54 -12.14 -9.64
C PHE A 495 -12.96 -11.97 -11.06
N ASP A 496 -13.71 -12.41 -12.06
CA ASP A 496 -13.19 -12.51 -13.44
C ASP A 496 -12.79 -11.17 -14.06
N TYR A 497 -13.50 -10.08 -13.70
CA TYR A 497 -13.30 -8.77 -14.33
C TYR A 497 -12.84 -7.68 -13.36
N ALA A 498 -12.67 -8.02 -12.07
CA ALA A 498 -12.27 -7.04 -11.08
C ALA A 498 -10.80 -6.65 -11.25
N SER A 499 -10.53 -5.41 -10.88
CA SER A 499 -9.17 -4.88 -10.82
C SER A 499 -8.57 -5.02 -9.44
N HIS A 500 -7.52 -4.24 -9.18
CA HIS A 500 -6.97 -4.12 -7.84
C HIS A 500 -8.04 -3.67 -6.85
N ASP A 501 -7.98 -4.26 -5.67
CA ASP A 501 -8.96 -4.10 -4.60
C ASP A 501 -10.40 -4.49 -4.99
N THR A 502 -10.76 -5.74 -4.71
CA THR A 502 -12.10 -6.25 -5.04
C THR A 502 -13.23 -5.68 -4.19
N THR A 503 -12.96 -5.05 -3.03
CA THR A 503 -14.04 -4.40 -2.25
C THR A 503 -14.53 -3.11 -2.90
N MET A 504 -13.74 -2.55 -3.82
CA MET A 504 -14.02 -1.28 -4.50
C MET A 504 -14.27 -1.43 -6.02
N THR A 505 -13.92 -2.57 -6.61
CA THR A 505 -13.87 -2.73 -8.07
C THR A 505 -14.72 -3.89 -8.61
N THR A 506 -15.76 -4.25 -7.85
CA THR A 506 -16.71 -5.34 -8.16
C THR A 506 -18.16 -4.84 -8.17
N GLN A 507 -18.43 -3.73 -8.86
CA GLN A 507 -19.80 -3.19 -8.97
C GLN A 507 -20.75 -4.28 -9.45
N MET A 508 -21.87 -4.47 -8.74
CA MET A 508 -22.90 -5.43 -9.12
C MET A 508 -23.70 -4.99 -10.36
N VAL A 509 -23.77 -3.68 -10.61
CA VAL A 509 -24.39 -3.10 -11.82
C VAL A 509 -23.31 -2.39 -12.63
N ALA A 510 -23.05 -2.90 -13.84
CA ALA A 510 -22.02 -2.36 -14.71
C ALA A 510 -22.30 -0.90 -15.08
N GLY A 511 -21.30 -0.04 -14.91
CA GLY A 511 -21.38 1.40 -15.22
C GLY A 511 -22.09 2.26 -14.17
N ASP A 512 -22.67 1.67 -13.12
CA ASP A 512 -23.27 2.41 -12.00
C ASP A 512 -22.27 2.53 -10.84
N MET A 513 -21.69 3.72 -10.70
CA MET A 513 -20.75 4.04 -9.62
C MET A 513 -21.39 4.00 -8.22
N SER A 514 -22.72 4.05 -8.11
CA SER A 514 -23.44 3.97 -6.84
C SER A 514 -23.84 2.54 -6.48
N SER A 515 -23.62 1.58 -7.38
CA SER A 515 -23.91 0.17 -7.15
C SER A 515 -23.12 -0.37 -5.96
N GLU A 516 -23.75 -1.26 -5.20
CA GLU A 516 -23.03 -2.06 -4.21
C GLU A 516 -21.93 -2.89 -4.88
N MET A 517 -20.89 -3.19 -4.09
CA MET A 517 -19.73 -4.00 -4.51
C MET A 517 -19.89 -5.44 -4.02
N CYS A 518 -19.73 -6.41 -4.91
CA CYS A 518 -19.85 -7.83 -4.59
C CYS A 518 -18.78 -8.26 -3.56
N GLY A 519 -17.53 -7.79 -3.73
CA GLY A 519 -16.44 -8.04 -2.79
C GLY A 519 -16.73 -7.55 -1.38
N MET A 520 -17.26 -6.33 -1.23
CA MET A 520 -17.65 -5.81 0.09
C MET A 520 -18.77 -6.65 0.73
N LYS A 521 -19.74 -7.14 -0.05
CA LYS A 521 -20.78 -8.05 0.46
C LYS A 521 -20.21 -9.38 0.93
N ILE A 522 -19.24 -9.95 0.21
CA ILE A 522 -18.54 -11.17 0.60
C ILE A 522 -17.77 -10.95 1.92
N LEU A 523 -17.06 -9.82 2.06
CA LEU A 523 -16.40 -9.45 3.32
C LEU A 523 -17.42 -9.33 4.47
N ALA A 524 -18.52 -8.59 4.27
CA ALA A 524 -19.57 -8.44 5.27
C ALA A 524 -20.20 -9.80 5.64
N SER A 525 -20.41 -10.69 4.67
CA SER A 525 -20.87 -12.06 4.89
C SER A 525 -19.89 -12.87 5.74
N TYR A 526 -18.59 -12.82 5.42
CA TYR A 526 -17.54 -13.49 6.19
C TYR A 526 -17.52 -13.02 7.66
N VAL A 527 -17.63 -11.70 7.87
CA VAL A 527 -17.69 -11.08 9.19
C VAL A 527 -18.94 -11.51 9.95
N ARG A 528 -20.12 -11.42 9.32
CA ARG A 528 -21.41 -11.81 9.92
C ARG A 528 -21.43 -13.27 10.36
N ASN A 529 -20.66 -14.12 9.68
CA ASN A 529 -20.51 -15.53 9.98
C ASN A 529 -19.29 -15.85 10.87
N ASN A 530 -18.65 -14.84 11.47
CA ASN A 530 -17.51 -14.97 12.36
C ASN A 530 -16.38 -15.83 11.76
N GLY A 531 -16.05 -15.56 10.50
CA GLY A 531 -15.01 -16.27 9.76
C GLY A 531 -15.41 -17.67 9.26
N ASN A 532 -16.68 -18.07 9.36
CA ASN A 532 -17.08 -19.40 8.87
C ASN A 532 -17.21 -19.44 7.34
N LEU A 533 -16.16 -19.92 6.67
CA LEU A 533 -16.07 -20.08 5.22
C LEU A 533 -17.26 -20.85 4.60
N LYS A 534 -17.79 -21.86 5.29
CA LYS A 534 -18.93 -22.66 4.79
C LYS A 534 -20.25 -21.90 4.73
N ARG A 535 -20.33 -20.72 5.37
CA ARG A 535 -21.52 -19.87 5.43
C ARG A 535 -21.34 -18.57 4.63
N LEU A 536 -20.27 -18.48 3.83
CA LEU A 536 -20.09 -17.40 2.89
C LEU A 536 -21.24 -17.40 1.88
N ASP A 537 -21.94 -16.28 1.80
CA ASP A 537 -22.76 -15.89 0.66
C ASP A 537 -21.80 -15.52 -0.49
N LYS A 538 -21.66 -16.41 -1.47
CA LYS A 538 -20.64 -16.36 -2.53
C LYS A 538 -21.22 -16.59 -3.91
#